data_AF-A0A397TYZ9-F1
#
_entry.id   AF-A0A397TYZ9-F1
#
_cell.length_a   1.000
_cell.length_b   1.000
_cell.length_c   1.000
_cell.angle_alpha   90.00
_cell.angle_beta   90.00
_cell.angle_gamma   90.00
#
_symmetry.space_group_name_H-M   'P 1'
#
loop_
_entity.id
_entity.type
_entity.pdbx_description
1 polymer ?
#
loop_
_entity_poly.entity_id
_entity_poly.type
_entity_poly.pdbx_seq_one_letter_code
_entity_poly.pdbx_strand_id
1 'polypeptide(L)'
;MMKMAELNKLPGCSKNSWGYHSDDGNFFDCSETEEPYGPKFETGDTIGCCFNFRNNTVLYIKNGVNLGIAFRDLKNDLYYPCIGIRSKGGLIEANFGHEKFKYMAITDDDIDDDPVKEKWIETIKQYNIEDFKNSLNSLKIGQKNTLKYCAKAYFIMGEYKEACKDLTKLLEIEQNNEFALKYRGEIYLILNKYEESYADLKKLLEISKDDEWALEANIEVRRR
;
A
#
# COMPACT_ATOMS: atom_id res chain seq x y z
N MET A 1 11.89 14.64 -27.54
CA MET A 1 11.66 13.29 -28.12
C MET A 1 11.01 12.45 -27.04
N MET A 2 9.80 11.95 -27.26
CA MET A 2 9.10 11.09 -26.30
C MET A 2 9.89 9.79 -26.18
N LYS A 3 10.40 9.48 -24.98
CA LYS A 3 11.13 8.23 -24.72
C LYS A 3 10.09 7.12 -24.53
N MET A 4 9.79 6.37 -25.59
CA MET A 4 8.85 5.25 -25.51
C MET A 4 9.58 3.94 -25.21
N ALA A 5 8.99 3.13 -24.34
CA ALA A 5 9.40 1.74 -24.13
C ALA A 5 9.06 0.88 -25.37
N GLU A 6 9.83 -0.19 -25.58
CA GLU A 6 9.59 -1.14 -26.67
C GLU A 6 8.41 -2.07 -26.32
N LEU A 7 7.33 -2.01 -27.09
CA LEU A 7 6.09 -2.77 -26.80
C LEU A 7 6.17 -4.28 -27.16
N ASN A 8 7.26 -4.72 -27.80
CA ASN A 8 7.53 -6.14 -28.06
C ASN A 8 8.31 -6.83 -26.93
N LYS A 9 8.52 -6.13 -25.81
CA LYS A 9 9.20 -6.63 -24.60
C LYS A 9 8.30 -6.49 -23.38
N LEU A 10 8.57 -7.30 -22.36
CA LEU A 10 7.88 -7.17 -21.08
C LEU A 10 8.30 -5.86 -20.38
N PRO A 11 7.40 -5.26 -19.55
CA PRO A 11 7.74 -4.12 -18.73
C PRO A 11 9.02 -4.37 -17.92
N GLY A 12 9.95 -3.42 -17.91
CA GLY A 12 11.27 -3.58 -17.27
C GLY A 12 12.37 -4.18 -18.15
N CYS A 13 12.05 -4.79 -19.30
CA CYS A 13 13.05 -5.39 -20.20
C CYS A 13 13.58 -4.44 -21.30
N SER A 14 13.16 -3.17 -21.30
CA SER A 14 13.57 -2.18 -22.30
C SER A 14 13.70 -0.81 -21.66
N LYS A 15 14.71 -0.01 -22.05
CA LYS A 15 14.99 1.32 -21.49
C LYS A 15 13.72 2.16 -21.25
N ASN A 16 13.65 2.81 -20.10
CA ASN A 16 12.51 3.63 -19.64
C ASN A 16 11.23 2.79 -19.38
N SER A 17 11.39 1.56 -18.88
CA SER A 17 10.31 0.69 -18.47
C SER A 17 10.65 0.02 -17.14
N TRP A 18 9.63 -0.30 -16.36
CA TRP A 18 9.76 -0.97 -15.07
C TRP A 18 8.67 -2.02 -14.94
N GLY A 19 8.95 -3.15 -14.31
CA GLY A 19 7.98 -4.23 -14.22
C GLY A 19 8.27 -5.23 -13.11
N TYR A 20 7.20 -5.75 -12.50
CA TYR A 20 7.22 -6.86 -11.57
C TYR A 20 6.70 -8.11 -12.28
N HIS A 21 7.50 -9.18 -12.32
CA HIS A 21 7.24 -10.35 -13.16
C HIS A 21 6.68 -11.52 -12.34
N SER A 22 5.79 -12.29 -12.96
CA SER A 22 4.99 -13.31 -12.29
C SER A 22 5.73 -14.62 -12.04
N ASP A 23 6.67 -14.97 -12.92
CA ASP A 23 7.32 -16.27 -12.98
C ASP A 23 8.47 -16.41 -11.98
N ASP A 24 9.11 -15.31 -11.61
CA ASP A 24 10.21 -15.27 -10.65
C ASP A 24 9.91 -14.41 -9.40
N GLY A 25 9.02 -13.43 -9.52
CA GLY A 25 8.75 -12.46 -8.46
C GLY A 25 9.75 -11.29 -8.44
N ASN A 26 10.57 -11.14 -9.48
CA ASN A 26 11.60 -10.12 -9.54
C ASN A 26 11.05 -8.78 -10.05
N PHE A 27 11.74 -7.70 -9.68
CA PHE A 27 11.52 -6.39 -10.25
C PHE A 27 12.61 -6.08 -11.28
N PHE A 28 12.20 -5.51 -12.41
CA PHE A 28 13.04 -5.20 -13.55
C PHE A 28 12.94 -3.71 -13.88
N ASP A 29 14.07 -3.03 -14.02
CA ASP A 29 14.17 -1.57 -14.21
C ASP A 29 15.02 -1.17 -15.43
N CYS A 30 15.15 -2.07 -16.42
CA CYS A 30 16.06 -1.99 -17.56
C CYS A 30 17.54 -2.25 -17.24
N SER A 31 17.91 -2.51 -15.99
CA SER A 31 19.25 -2.99 -15.67
C SER A 31 19.43 -4.44 -16.11
N GLU A 32 20.67 -4.87 -16.30
CA GLU A 32 21.02 -6.27 -16.56
C GLU A 32 20.95 -7.13 -15.28
N THR A 33 20.57 -6.52 -14.15
CA THR A 33 20.55 -7.15 -12.83
C THR A 33 19.12 -7.49 -12.44
N GLU A 34 18.87 -8.78 -12.22
CA GLU A 34 17.63 -9.26 -11.61
C GLU A 34 17.65 -8.96 -10.11
N GLU A 35 16.67 -8.19 -9.63
CA GLU A 35 16.53 -7.91 -8.20
C GLU A 35 15.34 -8.68 -7.62
N PRO A 36 15.58 -9.61 -6.66
CA PRO A 36 14.51 -10.24 -5.90
C PRO A 36 13.65 -9.18 -5.21
N TYR A 37 12.35 -9.18 -5.51
CA TYR A 37 11.43 -8.16 -5.03
C TYR A 37 10.29 -8.76 -4.21
N GLY A 38 9.39 -9.49 -4.88
CA GLY A 38 8.17 -10.04 -4.30
C GLY A 38 8.05 -11.55 -4.51
N PRO A 39 6.97 -12.17 -4.01
CA PRO A 39 6.65 -13.56 -4.33
C PRO A 39 6.28 -13.70 -5.82
N LYS A 40 6.23 -14.93 -6.33
CA LYS A 40 5.57 -15.22 -7.61
C LYS A 40 4.07 -14.95 -7.52
N PHE A 41 3.41 -14.76 -8.66
CA PHE A 41 1.96 -14.63 -8.71
C PHE A 41 1.35 -15.38 -9.90
N GLU A 42 0.12 -15.85 -9.72
CA GLU A 42 -0.53 -16.78 -10.64
C GLU A 42 -2.03 -16.50 -10.81
N THR A 43 -2.74 -17.41 -11.49
CA THR A 43 -4.17 -17.29 -11.73
C THR A 43 -4.95 -17.14 -10.41
N GLY A 44 -5.74 -16.08 -10.30
CA GLY A 44 -6.53 -15.75 -9.12
C GLY A 44 -5.93 -14.63 -8.26
N ASP A 45 -4.64 -14.32 -8.42
CA ASP A 45 -4.01 -13.21 -7.72
C ASP A 45 -4.46 -11.86 -8.28
N THR A 46 -4.57 -10.87 -7.39
CA THR A 46 -4.77 -9.45 -7.75
C THR A 46 -3.49 -8.68 -7.46
N ILE A 47 -2.93 -8.03 -8.49
CA ILE A 47 -1.74 -7.21 -8.38
C ILE A 47 -2.11 -5.73 -8.55
N GLY A 48 -1.85 -4.94 -7.51
CA GLY A 48 -1.91 -3.47 -7.55
C GLY A 48 -0.53 -2.89 -7.83
N CYS A 49 -0.47 -1.79 -8.58
CA CYS A 49 0.73 -0.99 -8.78
C CYS A 49 0.44 0.45 -8.34
N CYS A 50 1.12 0.91 -7.29
CA CYS A 50 0.87 2.19 -6.66
C CYS A 50 2.01 3.16 -6.96
N PHE A 51 1.66 4.30 -7.56
CA PHE A 51 2.56 5.41 -7.81
C PHE A 51 2.36 6.47 -6.73
N ASN A 52 3.39 6.72 -5.94
CA ASN A 52 3.40 7.82 -4.98
C ASN A 52 4.25 8.96 -5.54
N PHE A 53 3.59 9.94 -6.15
CA PHE A 53 4.23 11.13 -6.74
C PHE A 53 4.77 12.10 -5.68
N ARG A 54 4.38 11.97 -4.40
CA ARG A 54 4.88 12.84 -3.32
C ARG A 54 6.30 12.46 -2.93
N ASN A 55 6.55 11.17 -2.76
CA ASN A 55 7.88 10.66 -2.40
C ASN A 55 8.63 10.03 -3.59
N ASN A 56 8.06 10.11 -4.80
CA ASN A 56 8.63 9.60 -6.03
C ASN A 56 8.95 8.09 -5.98
N THR A 57 8.03 7.29 -5.42
CA THR A 57 8.20 5.83 -5.30
C THR A 57 7.11 5.04 -6.03
N VAL A 58 7.46 3.80 -6.40
CA VAL A 58 6.52 2.79 -6.88
C VAL A 58 6.57 1.59 -5.95
N LEU A 59 5.41 1.04 -5.62
CA LEU A 59 5.27 -0.21 -4.90
C LEU A 59 4.21 -1.07 -5.55
N TYR A 60 4.30 -2.38 -5.34
CA TYR A 60 3.27 -3.33 -5.73
C TYR A 60 2.54 -3.88 -4.51
N ILE A 61 1.30 -4.28 -4.73
CA ILE A 61 0.42 -4.90 -3.75
C ILE A 61 0.02 -6.25 -4.33
N LYS A 62 0.19 -7.34 -3.59
CA LYS A 62 -0.33 -8.66 -3.95
C LYS A 62 -1.42 -9.04 -2.96
N ASN A 63 -2.64 -9.25 -3.45
CA ASN A 63 -3.79 -9.66 -2.63
C ASN A 63 -3.97 -8.79 -1.36
N GLY A 64 -3.71 -7.49 -1.49
CA GLY A 64 -3.79 -6.52 -0.39
C GLY A 64 -2.55 -6.39 0.48
N VAL A 65 -1.56 -7.27 0.33
CA VAL A 65 -0.28 -7.16 1.03
C VAL A 65 0.66 -6.25 0.24
N ASN A 66 1.12 -5.17 0.87
CA ASN A 66 2.13 -4.29 0.31
C ASN A 66 3.48 -5.01 0.28
N LEU A 67 4.09 -5.12 -0.90
CA LEU A 67 5.35 -5.84 -1.12
C LEU A 67 6.60 -4.97 -0.89
N GLY A 68 6.42 -3.75 -0.40
CA GLY A 68 7.50 -2.78 -0.22
C GLY A 68 7.80 -1.99 -1.49
N ILE A 69 8.72 -1.03 -1.37
CA ILE A 69 9.08 -0.10 -2.44
C ILE A 69 9.91 -0.84 -3.50
N ALA A 70 9.36 -0.95 -4.71
CA ALA A 70 10.01 -1.55 -5.87
C ALA A 70 10.97 -0.57 -6.56
N PHE A 71 10.58 0.71 -6.63
CA PHE A 71 11.35 1.75 -7.31
C PHE A 71 11.33 3.05 -6.53
N ARG A 72 12.45 3.77 -6.57
CA ARG A 72 12.63 5.10 -5.99
C ARG A 72 13.07 6.07 -7.07
N ASP A 73 12.93 7.36 -6.78
CA ASP A 73 13.38 8.44 -7.65
C ASP A 73 12.65 8.51 -9.00
N LEU A 74 11.32 8.31 -8.97
CA LEU A 74 10.45 8.70 -10.08
C LEU A 74 10.76 10.15 -10.49
N LYS A 75 10.96 10.33 -11.80
CA LYS A 75 11.21 11.65 -12.38
C LYS A 75 9.88 12.33 -12.63
N ASN A 76 9.89 13.65 -12.74
CA ASN A 76 8.72 14.39 -13.22
C ASN A 76 8.59 14.19 -14.74
N ASP A 77 8.02 13.06 -15.13
CA ASP A 77 7.83 12.63 -16.52
C ASP A 77 6.45 11.96 -16.68
N LEU A 78 6.06 11.65 -17.91
CA LEU A 78 4.80 10.99 -18.22
C LEU A 78 4.98 9.47 -18.19
N TYR A 79 4.23 8.82 -17.30
CA TYR A 79 4.22 7.37 -17.13
C TYR A 79 2.89 6.78 -17.63
N TYR A 80 2.96 5.58 -18.18
CA TYR A 80 1.79 4.82 -18.63
C TYR A 80 1.76 3.47 -17.92
N PRO A 81 0.61 3.06 -17.36
CA PRO A 81 0.42 1.67 -16.95
C PRO A 81 0.66 0.73 -18.13
N CYS A 82 1.40 -0.35 -17.91
CA CYS A 82 1.74 -1.31 -18.96
C CYS A 82 1.63 -2.73 -18.43
N ILE A 83 1.05 -3.63 -19.24
CA ILE A 83 0.94 -5.06 -18.96
C ILE A 83 1.56 -5.80 -20.13
N GLY A 84 2.52 -6.68 -19.84
CA GLY A 84 3.11 -7.57 -20.83
C GLY A 84 2.69 -9.01 -20.57
N ILE A 85 2.28 -9.74 -21.62
CA ILE A 85 1.85 -11.13 -21.52
C ILE A 85 2.66 -11.97 -22.52
N ARG A 86 3.30 -13.04 -22.03
CA ARG A 86 3.98 -14.05 -22.87
C ARG A 86 3.23 -15.37 -22.95
N SER A 87 2.35 -15.67 -22.00
CA SER A 87 1.63 -16.95 -21.94
C SER A 87 0.53 -17.02 -22.98
N LYS A 88 0.43 -18.17 -23.65
CA LYS A 88 -0.65 -18.42 -24.60
C LYS A 88 -1.95 -18.68 -23.83
N GLY A 89 -2.97 -17.86 -24.08
CA GLY A 89 -4.27 -17.99 -23.41
C GLY A 89 -4.36 -17.37 -22.01
N GLY A 90 -3.35 -16.60 -21.59
CA GLY A 90 -3.44 -15.81 -20.37
C GLY A 90 -4.50 -14.72 -20.50
N LEU A 91 -5.36 -14.59 -19.49
CA LEU A 91 -6.35 -13.52 -19.38
C LEU A 91 -5.94 -12.60 -18.22
N ILE A 92 -5.95 -11.30 -18.48
CA ILE A 92 -5.74 -10.27 -17.47
C ILE A 92 -6.87 -9.25 -17.60
N GLU A 93 -7.45 -8.90 -16.46
CA GLU A 93 -8.40 -7.81 -16.34
C GLU A 93 -7.71 -6.63 -15.65
N ALA A 94 -7.88 -5.43 -16.20
CA ALA A 94 -7.25 -4.23 -15.67
C ALA A 94 -8.32 -3.28 -15.13
N ASN A 95 -8.28 -3.01 -13.81
CA ASN A 95 -9.12 -2.01 -13.19
C ASN A 95 -8.36 -0.67 -13.07
N PHE A 96 -8.79 0.33 -13.83
CA PHE A 96 -8.27 1.71 -13.75
C PHE A 96 -9.15 2.64 -12.89
N GLY A 97 -9.96 2.07 -11.99
CA GLY A 97 -10.89 2.78 -11.13
C GLY A 97 -12.33 2.85 -11.65
N HIS A 98 -12.69 2.05 -12.66
CA HIS A 98 -14.09 1.93 -13.11
C HIS A 98 -14.93 1.06 -12.16
N GLU A 99 -14.26 0.20 -11.37
CA GLU A 99 -14.83 -0.50 -10.22
C GLU A 99 -14.02 -0.18 -8.97
N LYS A 100 -14.60 -0.40 -7.77
CA LYS A 100 -13.86 -0.27 -6.51
C LYS A 100 -12.67 -1.24 -6.52
N PHE A 101 -11.45 -0.76 -6.28
CA PHE A 101 -10.31 -1.67 -6.14
C PHE A 101 -10.55 -2.64 -4.99
N LYS A 102 -10.33 -3.93 -5.23
CA LYS A 102 -10.47 -4.99 -4.22
C LYS A 102 -9.59 -4.75 -2.99
N TYR A 103 -8.38 -4.22 -3.22
CA TYR A 103 -7.42 -3.90 -2.19
C TYR A 103 -6.98 -2.44 -2.36
N MET A 104 -7.45 -1.55 -1.49
CA MET A 104 -7.19 -0.12 -1.60
C MET A 104 -6.76 0.47 -0.26
N ALA A 105 -5.58 1.08 -0.22
CA ALA A 105 -5.08 1.78 0.95
C ALA A 105 -5.80 3.13 1.21
N ILE A 106 -6.45 3.72 0.20
CA ILE A 106 -6.97 5.10 0.21
C ILE A 106 -8.51 5.13 0.32
N THR A 107 -9.11 4.23 1.09
CA THR A 107 -10.54 4.33 1.42
C THR A 107 -10.74 5.07 2.72
N ASP A 108 -11.91 5.68 2.85
CA ASP A 108 -12.46 6.23 4.09
C ASP A 108 -13.41 5.23 4.77
N ASP A 109 -13.36 3.95 4.38
CA ASP A 109 -14.19 2.87 4.94
C ASP A 109 -13.98 2.73 6.46
N ASP A 110 -12.80 3.11 6.96
CA ASP A 110 -12.45 3.11 8.38
C ASP A 110 -12.85 4.40 9.14
N ILE A 111 -13.43 5.39 8.45
CA ILE A 111 -13.87 6.65 9.04
C ILE A 111 -15.38 6.54 9.27
N ASP A 112 -15.82 6.47 10.51
CA ASP A 112 -17.24 6.25 10.83
C ASP A 112 -18.04 7.56 10.94
N ASP A 113 -17.36 8.71 10.84
CA ASP A 113 -17.90 10.04 11.10
C ASP A 113 -18.01 10.84 9.78
N ASP A 114 -19.25 11.09 9.33
CA ASP A 114 -19.52 11.73 8.02
C ASP A 114 -18.88 13.13 7.88
N PRO A 115 -18.98 14.04 8.87
CA PRO A 115 -18.21 15.29 8.88
C PRO A 115 -16.71 15.11 8.70
N VAL A 116 -16.14 14.03 9.23
CA VAL A 116 -14.71 13.72 9.07
C VAL A 116 -14.41 13.22 7.66
N LYS A 117 -15.27 12.41 7.04
CA LYS A 117 -15.09 11.94 5.65
C LYS A 117 -15.01 13.09 4.65
N GLU A 118 -15.86 14.11 4.81
CA GLU A 118 -15.83 15.30 3.95
C GLU A 118 -14.47 16.02 4.05
N LYS A 119 -13.99 16.24 5.27
CA LYS A 119 -12.70 16.89 5.53
C LYS A 119 -11.50 16.02 5.12
N TRP A 120 -11.65 14.70 5.23
CA TRP A 120 -10.63 13.73 4.86
C TRP A 120 -10.23 13.84 3.40
N ILE A 121 -11.21 13.80 2.49
CA ILE A 121 -10.97 13.84 1.06
C ILE A 121 -10.26 15.15 0.66
N GLU A 122 -10.69 16.29 1.23
CA GLU A 122 -10.05 17.59 1.01
C GLU A 122 -8.59 17.58 1.48
N THR A 123 -8.34 17.06 2.68
CA THR A 123 -7.01 17.01 3.29
C THR A 123 -6.05 16.15 2.50
N ILE A 124 -6.44 14.93 2.14
CA ILE A 124 -5.55 14.01 1.41
C ILE A 124 -5.19 14.61 0.04
N LYS A 125 -6.12 15.33 -0.60
CA LYS A 125 -5.86 16.05 -1.86
C LYS A 125 -4.88 17.21 -1.69
N GLN A 126 -4.95 17.94 -0.58
CA GLN A 126 -4.11 19.11 -0.30
C GLN A 126 -2.81 18.76 0.45
N TYR A 127 -2.68 17.52 0.91
CA TYR A 127 -1.58 17.03 1.73
C TYR A 127 -1.27 17.85 2.98
N ASN A 128 -2.29 18.47 3.60
CA ASN A 128 -2.13 19.30 4.79
C ASN A 128 -2.68 18.62 6.05
N ILE A 129 -1.87 17.80 6.70
CA ILE A 129 -2.30 17.07 7.90
C ILE A 129 -2.67 17.99 9.08
N GLU A 130 -2.09 19.19 9.16
CA GLU A 130 -2.35 20.10 10.27
C GLU A 130 -3.76 20.68 10.19
N ASP A 131 -4.22 21.02 8.98
CA ASP A 131 -5.60 21.46 8.76
C ASP A 131 -6.61 20.35 9.13
N PHE A 132 -6.26 19.09 8.88
CA PHE A 132 -7.08 17.96 9.30
C PHE A 132 -7.14 17.83 10.81
N LYS A 133 -5.99 17.89 11.49
CA LYS A 133 -5.94 17.89 12.96
C LYS A 133 -6.76 19.03 13.56
N ASN A 134 -6.66 20.23 12.99
CA ASN A 134 -7.47 21.38 13.39
C ASN A 134 -8.97 21.13 13.17
N SER A 135 -9.34 20.50 12.06
CA SER A 135 -10.72 20.11 11.76
C SER A 135 -11.25 19.09 12.78
N LEU A 136 -10.48 18.04 13.09
CA LEU A 136 -10.82 17.06 14.11
C LEU A 136 -11.01 17.69 15.49
N ASN A 137 -10.13 18.63 15.86
CA ASN A 137 -10.24 19.38 17.12
C ASN A 137 -11.51 20.25 17.14
N SER A 138 -11.81 20.95 16.04
CA SER A 138 -13.02 21.78 15.91
C SER A 138 -14.31 20.97 16.01
N LEU A 139 -14.31 19.77 15.41
CA LEU A 139 -15.39 18.78 15.49
C LEU A 139 -15.46 18.07 16.84
N LYS A 140 -14.52 18.35 17.76
CA LYS A 140 -14.42 17.72 19.08
C LYS A 140 -14.34 16.19 19.01
N ILE A 141 -13.65 15.67 17.99
CA ILE A 141 -13.43 14.24 17.83
C ILE A 141 -12.62 13.73 19.02
N GLY A 142 -13.07 12.62 19.61
CA GLY A 142 -12.42 12.01 20.77
C GLY A 142 -11.01 11.53 20.45
N GLN A 143 -10.12 11.56 21.45
CA GLN A 143 -8.68 11.26 21.30
C GLN A 143 -8.40 9.96 20.52
N LYS A 144 -9.15 8.87 20.80
CA LYS A 144 -8.98 7.58 20.11
C LYS A 144 -9.24 7.69 18.60
N ASN A 145 -10.34 8.35 18.23
CA ASN A 145 -10.68 8.57 16.83
C ASN A 145 -9.72 9.54 16.16
N THR A 146 -9.25 10.57 16.87
CA THR A 146 -8.22 11.49 16.37
C THR A 146 -6.93 10.74 16.03
N LEU A 147 -6.46 9.85 16.91
CA LEU A 147 -5.30 9.00 16.64
C LEU A 147 -5.54 8.06 15.45
N LYS A 148 -6.69 7.37 15.42
CA LYS A 148 -7.11 6.49 14.31
C LYS A 148 -7.05 7.21 12.96
N TYR A 149 -7.71 8.35 12.86
CA TYR A 149 -7.82 9.11 11.62
C TYR A 149 -6.50 9.76 11.22
N CYS A 150 -5.75 10.35 12.15
CA CYS A 150 -4.43 10.91 11.83
C CYS A 150 -3.44 9.84 11.38
N ALA A 151 -3.42 8.67 12.04
CA ALA A 151 -2.59 7.55 11.64
C ALA A 151 -2.90 7.10 10.21
N LYS A 152 -4.19 6.97 9.87
CA LYS A 152 -4.63 6.63 8.52
C LYS A 152 -4.15 7.67 7.49
N ALA A 153 -4.19 8.96 7.85
CA ALA A 153 -3.81 10.03 6.93
C ALA A 153 -2.31 9.99 6.66
N TYR A 154 -1.52 9.85 7.72
CA TYR A 154 -0.08 9.66 7.62
C TYR A 154 0.28 8.41 6.81
N PHE A 155 -0.44 7.30 6.99
CA PHE A 155 -0.26 6.08 6.22
C PHE A 155 -0.43 6.33 4.72
N ILE A 156 -1.54 6.98 4.31
CA ILE A 156 -1.82 7.31 2.91
C ILE A 156 -0.77 8.27 2.33
N MET A 157 -0.30 9.23 3.12
CA MET A 157 0.73 10.18 2.71
C MET A 157 2.13 9.54 2.63
N GLY A 158 2.30 8.29 3.09
CA GLY A 158 3.59 7.61 3.18
C GLY A 158 4.46 8.05 4.37
N GLU A 159 3.89 8.81 5.31
CA GLU A 159 4.54 9.30 6.53
C GLU A 159 4.50 8.22 7.63
N TYR A 160 5.01 7.03 7.30
CA TYR A 160 4.85 5.80 8.08
C TYR A 160 5.35 5.91 9.53
N LYS A 161 6.37 6.73 9.79
CA LYS A 161 6.88 6.95 11.15
C LYS A 161 5.86 7.66 12.04
N GLU A 162 5.19 8.69 11.51
CA GLU A 162 4.16 9.41 12.27
C GLU A 162 2.90 8.56 12.44
N ALA A 163 2.51 7.82 11.40
CA ALA A 163 1.43 6.83 11.51
C ALA A 163 1.70 5.82 12.64
N CYS A 164 2.88 5.19 12.66
CA CYS A 164 3.25 4.25 13.72
C CYS A 164 3.20 4.86 15.14
N LYS A 165 3.56 6.14 15.31
CA LYS A 165 3.48 6.81 16.61
C LYS A 165 2.04 6.90 17.09
N ASP A 166 1.12 7.34 16.22
CA ASP A 166 -0.29 7.50 16.58
C ASP A 166 -0.96 6.13 16.82
N LEU A 167 -0.63 5.11 16.02
CA LEU A 167 -1.10 3.74 16.21
C LEU A 167 -0.59 3.13 17.52
N THR A 168 0.66 3.40 17.89
CA THR A 168 1.23 2.91 19.15
C THR A 168 0.51 3.54 20.35
N LYS A 169 0.27 4.85 20.33
CA LYS A 169 -0.54 5.52 21.36
C LYS A 169 -1.97 4.97 21.41
N LEU A 170 -2.56 4.66 20.26
CA LEU A 170 -3.89 4.06 20.23
C LEU A 170 -3.90 2.68 20.90
N LEU A 171 -2.86 1.87 20.68
CA LEU A 171 -2.69 0.56 21.34
C LEU A 171 -2.33 0.67 22.84
N GLU A 172 -1.73 1.76 23.28
CA GLU A 172 -1.55 2.05 24.72
C GLU A 172 -2.90 2.33 25.41
N ILE A 173 -3.86 2.93 24.70
CA ILE A 173 -5.21 3.21 25.20
C ILE A 173 -6.12 1.98 25.07
N GLU A 174 -6.02 1.27 23.95
CA GLU A 174 -6.85 0.12 23.61
C GLU A 174 -5.98 -1.00 23.01
N GLN A 175 -5.50 -1.89 23.88
CA GLN A 175 -4.50 -2.90 23.53
C GLN A 175 -4.90 -3.85 22.40
N ASN A 176 -6.21 -4.06 22.22
CA ASN A 176 -6.79 -4.97 21.22
C ASN A 176 -7.48 -4.20 20.08
N ASN A 177 -7.08 -2.95 19.83
CA ASN A 177 -7.65 -2.18 18.72
C ASN A 177 -7.21 -2.79 17.37
N GLU A 178 -8.14 -3.47 16.69
CA GLU A 178 -7.88 -4.19 15.44
C GLU A 178 -7.32 -3.29 14.34
N PHE A 179 -7.88 -2.08 14.20
CA PHE A 179 -7.41 -1.07 13.25
C PHE A 179 -5.93 -0.76 13.47
N ALA A 180 -5.54 -0.54 14.73
CA ALA A 180 -4.16 -0.17 15.03
C ALA A 180 -3.17 -1.33 14.83
N LEU A 181 -3.55 -2.56 15.18
CA LEU A 181 -2.75 -3.75 14.90
C LEU A 181 -2.57 -3.94 13.39
N LYS A 182 -3.66 -3.81 12.62
CA LYS A 182 -3.66 -3.97 11.17
C LYS A 182 -2.73 -2.98 10.47
N TYR A 183 -2.97 -1.68 10.66
CA TYR A 183 -2.19 -0.65 9.97
C TYR A 183 -0.75 -0.58 10.47
N ARG A 184 -0.47 -0.88 11.75
CA ARG A 184 0.90 -0.87 12.25
C ARG A 184 1.68 -2.09 11.74
N GLY A 185 1.03 -3.25 11.70
CA GLY A 185 1.56 -4.46 11.06
C GLY A 185 1.86 -4.24 9.57
N GLU A 186 0.97 -3.55 8.85
CA GLU A 186 1.18 -3.21 7.43
C GLU A 186 2.35 -2.23 7.26
N ILE A 187 2.45 -1.20 8.11
CA ILE A 187 3.60 -0.29 8.08
C ILE A 187 4.90 -1.05 8.34
N TYR A 188 4.90 -1.97 9.30
CA TYR A 188 6.09 -2.77 9.58
C TYR A 188 6.49 -3.63 8.38
N LEU A 189 5.54 -4.21 7.64
CA LEU A 189 5.82 -4.86 6.36
C LEU A 189 6.47 -3.92 5.35
N ILE A 190 5.89 -2.74 5.15
CA ILE A 190 6.42 -1.72 4.22
C ILE A 190 7.85 -1.30 4.58
N LEU A 191 8.17 -1.28 5.88
CA LEU A 191 9.49 -0.93 6.41
C LEU A 191 10.44 -2.13 6.55
N ASN A 192 10.07 -3.32 6.05
CA ASN A 192 10.82 -4.58 6.17
C ASN A 192 11.12 -4.99 7.62
N LYS A 193 10.20 -4.68 8.53
CA LYS A 193 10.24 -5.01 9.96
C LYS A 193 9.36 -6.22 10.26
N TYR A 194 9.79 -7.37 9.76
CA TYR A 194 8.98 -8.58 9.72
C TYR A 194 8.60 -9.11 11.11
N GLU A 195 9.53 -9.06 12.07
CA GLU A 195 9.28 -9.51 13.44
C GLU A 195 8.22 -8.65 14.15
N GLU A 196 8.33 -7.32 14.04
CA GLU A 196 7.32 -6.42 14.61
C GLU A 196 5.97 -6.58 13.92
N SER A 197 5.96 -6.78 12.59
CA SER A 197 4.73 -7.08 11.85
C SER A 197 4.08 -8.38 12.32
N TYR A 198 4.87 -9.45 12.45
CA TYR A 198 4.39 -10.76 12.92
C TYR A 198 3.71 -10.66 14.28
N ALA A 199 4.28 -9.88 15.20
CA ALA A 199 3.74 -9.70 16.54
C ALA A 199 2.34 -9.04 16.51
N ASP A 200 2.13 -8.02 15.68
CA ASP A 200 0.84 -7.35 15.54
C ASP A 200 -0.17 -8.22 14.78
N LEU A 201 0.24 -8.90 13.71
CA LEU A 201 -0.59 -9.82 12.94
C LEU A 201 -1.08 -10.99 13.79
N LYS A 202 -0.21 -11.57 14.64
CA LYS A 202 -0.60 -12.65 15.54
C LYS A 202 -1.71 -12.22 16.48
N LYS A 203 -1.59 -11.03 17.09
CA LYS A 203 -2.65 -10.48 17.96
C LYS A 203 -3.93 -10.20 17.20
N LEU A 204 -3.82 -9.63 15.99
CA LEU A 204 -4.98 -9.37 15.15
C LEU A 204 -5.73 -10.67 14.82
N LEU A 205 -5.02 -11.73 14.44
CA LEU A 205 -5.60 -13.05 14.14
C LEU A 205 -6.12 -13.79 15.38
N GLU A 206 -5.68 -13.44 16.60
CA GLU A 206 -6.29 -13.93 17.84
C GLU A 206 -7.69 -13.33 18.06
N ILE A 207 -7.90 -12.08 17.61
CA ILE A 207 -9.16 -11.34 17.72
C ILE A 207 -10.09 -11.69 16.55
N SER A 208 -9.58 -11.56 15.32
CA SER A 208 -10.30 -11.71 14.05
C SER A 208 -9.60 -12.76 13.20
N LYS A 209 -9.99 -14.03 13.44
CA LYS A 209 -9.34 -15.22 12.86
C LYS A 209 -9.47 -15.34 11.35
N ASP A 210 -10.45 -14.66 10.77
CA ASP A 210 -10.84 -14.68 9.38
C ASP A 210 -10.55 -13.37 8.65
N ASP A 211 -9.78 -12.45 9.24
CA ASP A 211 -9.31 -11.26 8.50
C ASP A 211 -8.41 -11.70 7.34
N GLU A 212 -8.95 -11.62 6.12
CA GLU A 212 -8.32 -12.06 4.87
C GLU A 212 -6.94 -11.42 4.68
N TRP A 213 -6.85 -10.11 4.93
CA TRP A 213 -5.59 -9.38 4.79
C TRP A 213 -4.54 -9.87 5.79
N ALA A 214 -4.92 -10.06 7.05
CA ALA A 214 -4.00 -10.49 8.10
C ALA A 214 -3.49 -11.92 7.84
N LEU A 215 -4.32 -12.80 7.28
CA LEU A 215 -3.92 -14.14 6.86
C LEU A 215 -2.87 -14.08 5.74
N GLU A 216 -3.12 -13.30 4.69
CA GLU A 216 -2.17 -13.11 3.58
C GLU A 216 -0.87 -12.45 4.04
N ALA A 217 -0.96 -11.39 4.85
CA ALA A 217 0.18 -10.69 5.41
C ALA A 217 1.04 -11.62 6.28
N ASN A 218 0.41 -12.49 7.08
CA ASN A 218 1.12 -13.45 7.91
C ASN A 218 1.84 -14.53 7.09
N ILE A 219 1.31 -14.92 5.93
CA ILE A 219 2.01 -15.80 4.99
C ILE A 219 3.26 -15.10 4.44
N GLU A 220 3.16 -13.83 4.03
CA GLU A 220 4.30 -13.07 3.50
C GLU A 220 5.38 -12.86 4.56
N VAL A 221 5.00 -12.43 5.77
CA VAL A 221 5.95 -12.24 6.88
C VAL A 221 6.76 -13.50 7.17
N ARG A 222 6.13 -14.68 7.14
CA ARG A 222 6.81 -15.96 7.43
C ARG A 222 7.71 -16.47 6.31
N ARG A 223 7.64 -15.88 5.12
CA ARG A 223 8.51 -16.22 3.98
C ARG A 223 9.82 -15.43 3.97
N ARG A 224 9.90 -14.33 4.73
CA ARG A 224 11.03 -13.41 4.80
C ARG A 224 11.88 -13.65 6.04
#